data_AF-A0A6J5H1Y7-F1
#
_entry.id   AF-A0A6J5H1Y7-F1
#
_cell.length_a   1.000
_cell.length_b   1.000
_cell.length_c   1.000
_cell.angle_alpha   90.00
_cell.angle_beta   90.00
_cell.angle_gamma   90.00
#
_symmetry.space_group_name_H-M   'P 1'
#
loop_
_entity.id
_entity.type
_entity.pdbx_description
1 polymer ?
#
loop_
_entity_poly.entity_id
_entity_poly.type
_entity_poly.pdbx_seq_one_letter_code
_entity_poly.pdbx_strand_id
1 'polypeptide(L)'
;MARSAKQVYRLTGRDAMYSPGAPSLGREIERRFWQQIATGITSEKAAEAIGVSQAVGSRWFRYRGGIPLFMSKPVAGRYLSFAEREEIALLSVQGLGVREIARHIGRSPSTVSRELTRNAATRNGCLEYRASVAQWKAERFAKRPKPAKLATNASLRQYVQERLEGKVRDANGREIAGPRQAPFKG
;
A
#
# COMPACT_ATOMS: atom_id res chain seq x y z
N MET A 1 -9.67 -16.09 -25.60
CA MET A 1 -10.16 -17.10 -24.62
C MET A 1 -9.51 -16.85 -23.27
N ALA A 2 -10.29 -16.46 -22.25
CA ALA A 2 -9.77 -16.23 -20.90
C ALA A 2 -9.40 -17.57 -20.24
N ARG A 3 -8.13 -17.75 -19.89
CA ARG A 3 -7.66 -18.92 -19.14
C ARG A 3 -8.34 -18.96 -17.77
N SER A 4 -8.81 -20.13 -17.34
CA SER A 4 -9.49 -20.30 -16.05
C SER A 4 -8.55 -19.98 -14.87
N ALA A 5 -9.11 -19.57 -13.73
CA ALA A 5 -8.33 -19.24 -12.51
C ALA A 5 -7.33 -20.35 -12.12
N LYS A 6 -7.66 -21.62 -12.40
CA LYS A 6 -6.82 -22.80 -12.19
C LYS A 6 -5.49 -22.74 -12.97
N GLN A 7 -5.48 -22.17 -14.17
CA GLN A 7 -4.28 -22.03 -14.99
C GLN A 7 -3.38 -20.89 -14.50
N VAL A 8 -3.96 -19.79 -14.01
CA VAL A 8 -3.21 -18.71 -13.37
C VAL A 8 -2.50 -19.22 -12.11
N TYR A 9 -3.20 -20.01 -11.30
CA TYR A 9 -2.62 -20.63 -10.11
C TYR A 9 -1.45 -21.55 -10.46
N ARG A 10 -1.59 -22.42 -11.46
CA ARG A 10 -0.50 -23.32 -11.88
C ARG A 10 0.76 -22.56 -12.32
N LEU A 11 0.59 -21.44 -13.01
CA LEU A 11 1.71 -20.65 -13.54
C LEU A 11 2.34 -19.71 -12.53
N THR A 12 1.57 -19.18 -11.57
CA THR A 12 2.02 -18.10 -10.67
C THR A 12 2.08 -18.50 -9.19
N GLY A 13 1.51 -19.66 -8.85
CA GLY A 13 1.37 -20.14 -7.47
C GLY A 13 0.41 -19.31 -6.61
N ARG A 14 -0.46 -18.50 -7.24
CA ARG A 14 -1.42 -17.62 -6.56
C ARG A 14 -2.76 -17.59 -7.29
N ASP A 15 -3.80 -17.21 -6.56
CA ASP A 15 -5.12 -17.01 -7.15
C ASP A 15 -5.16 -15.85 -8.15
N ALA A 16 -6.15 -15.90 -9.03
CA ALA A 16 -6.45 -14.81 -9.94
C ALA A 16 -6.82 -13.56 -9.14
N MET A 17 -6.15 -12.45 -9.41
CA MET A 17 -6.43 -11.17 -8.79
C MET A 17 -7.32 -10.31 -9.68
N TYR A 18 -8.29 -9.64 -9.08
CA TYR A 18 -8.96 -8.51 -9.71
C TYR A 18 -7.94 -7.40 -10.01
N SER A 19 -7.77 -7.06 -11.29
CA SER A 19 -6.93 -5.96 -11.76
C SER A 19 -7.79 -4.70 -11.90
N PRO A 20 -7.64 -3.70 -11.02
CA PRO A 20 -8.57 -2.57 -10.90
C PRO A 20 -8.40 -1.48 -11.98
N GLY A 21 -7.87 -1.82 -13.17
CA GLY A 21 -7.44 -0.85 -14.16
C GLY A 21 -6.00 -0.35 -13.92
N ALA A 22 -5.74 0.94 -14.15
CA ALA A 22 -4.43 1.54 -13.90
C ALA A 22 -4.06 1.42 -12.41
N PRO A 23 -2.85 0.96 -12.06
CA PRO A 23 -2.41 0.91 -10.67
C PRO A 23 -2.49 2.28 -10.00
N SER A 24 -2.88 2.30 -8.72
CA SER A 24 -2.75 3.51 -7.90
C SER A 24 -1.28 3.95 -7.82
N LEU A 25 -1.05 5.24 -7.54
CA LEU A 25 0.29 5.75 -7.25
C LEU A 25 0.98 4.88 -6.20
N GLY A 26 2.27 4.60 -6.42
CA GLY A 26 3.04 3.68 -5.60
C GLY A 26 3.23 4.21 -4.17
N ARG A 27 3.40 3.29 -3.20
CA ARG A 27 3.61 3.65 -1.79
C ARG A 27 4.79 4.59 -1.59
N GLU A 28 5.82 4.51 -2.44
CA GLU A 28 6.99 5.39 -2.37
C GLU A 28 6.65 6.86 -2.66
N ILE A 29 5.68 7.11 -3.55
CA ILE A 29 5.19 8.47 -3.83
C ILE A 29 4.39 8.98 -2.62
N GLU A 30 3.48 8.16 -2.10
CA GLU A 30 2.74 8.47 -0.86
C GLU A 30 3.71 8.65 0.33
N ARG A 31 4.84 7.94 0.37
CA ARG A 31 5.92 8.10 1.37
C ARG A 31 6.48 9.51 1.36
N ARG A 32 6.88 10.00 0.17
CA ARG A 32 7.43 11.35 -0.01
C ARG A 32 6.40 12.42 0.37
N PHE A 33 5.13 12.21 0.06
CA PHE A 33 4.04 13.08 0.52
C PHE A 33 4.03 13.23 2.05
N TRP A 34 4.10 12.11 2.79
CA TRP A 34 4.12 12.15 4.25
C TRP A 34 5.40 12.75 4.84
N GLN A 35 6.54 12.61 4.15
CA GLN A 35 7.77 13.32 4.54
C GLN A 35 7.57 14.85 4.43
N GLN A 36 6.89 15.31 3.38
CA GLN A 36 6.55 16.72 3.20
C GLN A 36 5.57 17.21 4.27
N ILE A 37 4.48 16.48 4.55
CA ILE A 37 3.55 16.82 5.64
C ILE A 37 4.27 16.95 7.00
N ALA A 38 5.26 16.09 7.27
CA ALA A 38 6.01 16.12 8.52
C ALA A 38 6.84 17.39 8.72
N THR A 39 7.10 18.19 7.68
CA THR A 39 7.76 19.50 7.80
C THR A 39 6.80 20.61 8.23
N GLY A 40 5.49 20.32 8.32
CA GLY A 40 4.47 21.27 8.75
C GLY A 40 3.76 22.01 7.61
N ILE A 41 4.00 21.64 6.36
CA ILE A 41 3.31 22.24 5.20
C ILE A 41 1.93 21.60 4.94
N THR A 42 1.06 22.34 4.25
CA THR A 42 -0.32 21.88 3.96
C THR A 42 -0.32 20.69 3.01
N SER A 43 -1.42 19.92 3.00
CA SER A 43 -1.62 18.81 2.06
C SER A 43 -1.46 19.21 0.61
N GLU A 44 -1.85 20.44 0.29
CA GLU A 44 -1.79 20.91 -1.09
C GLU A 44 -0.33 21.17 -1.51
N LYS A 45 0.41 21.91 -0.69
CA LYS A 45 1.83 22.16 -0.94
C LYS A 45 2.65 20.87 -0.94
N ALA A 46 2.30 19.92 -0.07
CA ALA A 46 2.97 18.62 -0.01
C ALA A 46 2.73 17.80 -1.29
N ALA A 47 1.53 17.84 -1.88
CA ALA A 47 1.23 17.15 -3.12
C ALA A 47 1.96 17.76 -4.32
N GLU A 48 1.97 19.09 -4.41
CA GLU A 48 2.70 19.84 -5.42
C GLU A 48 4.20 19.53 -5.37
N ALA A 49 4.81 19.54 -4.17
CA ALA A 49 6.23 19.25 -3.97
C ALA A 49 6.69 17.87 -4.47
N ILE A 50 5.76 16.91 -4.59
CA ILE A 50 6.06 15.55 -5.08
C ILE A 50 5.49 15.27 -6.47
N GLY A 51 4.94 16.29 -7.15
CA GLY A 51 4.37 16.16 -8.49
C GLY A 51 3.06 15.37 -8.56
N VAL A 52 2.24 15.43 -7.50
CA VAL A 52 0.94 14.76 -7.43
C VAL A 52 -0.19 15.81 -7.40
N SER A 53 -1.34 15.48 -7.96
CA SER A 53 -2.48 16.40 -7.96
C SER A 53 -2.98 16.70 -6.55
N GLN A 54 -3.45 17.93 -6.35
CA GLN A 54 -3.95 18.39 -5.05
C GLN A 54 -5.07 17.50 -4.49
N ALA A 55 -6.00 17.08 -5.35
CA ALA A 55 -7.10 16.19 -4.99
C ALA A 55 -6.63 14.83 -4.42
N VAL A 56 -5.49 14.31 -4.90
CA VAL A 56 -4.92 13.06 -4.38
C VAL A 56 -4.24 13.30 -3.03
N GLY A 57 -3.49 14.39 -2.88
CA GLY A 57 -2.87 14.79 -1.61
C GLY A 57 -3.91 14.96 -0.49
N SER A 58 -4.95 15.75 -0.73
CA SER A 58 -6.04 15.94 0.24
C SER A 58 -6.77 14.62 0.55
N ARG A 59 -6.91 13.70 -0.43
CA ARG A 59 -7.49 12.36 -0.20
C ARG A 59 -6.59 11.52 0.70
N TRP A 60 -5.29 11.47 0.45
CA TRP A 60 -4.34 10.74 1.30
C TRP A 60 -4.35 11.27 2.73
N PHE A 61 -4.32 12.58 2.89
CA PHE A 61 -4.38 13.22 4.21
C PHE A 61 -5.64 12.80 4.98
N ARG A 62 -6.82 12.91 4.35
CA ARG A 62 -8.12 12.53 4.95
C ARG A 62 -8.19 11.04 5.27
N TYR A 63 -7.78 10.17 4.34
CA TYR A 63 -7.84 8.71 4.54
C TYR A 63 -6.94 8.21 5.67
N ARG A 64 -5.88 8.94 6.01
CA ARG A 64 -4.98 8.60 7.11
C ARG A 64 -5.23 9.44 8.37
N GLY A 65 -6.21 10.35 8.36
CA GLY A 65 -6.50 11.23 9.49
C GLY A 65 -5.33 12.17 9.85
N GLY A 66 -4.50 12.53 8.88
CA GLY A 66 -3.34 13.41 9.10
C GLY A 66 -2.15 12.77 9.84
N ILE A 67 -2.15 11.45 10.10
CA ILE A 67 -1.07 10.80 10.86
C ILE A 67 -0.18 9.93 9.95
N PRO A 68 1.15 10.16 9.91
CA PRO A 68 2.09 9.38 9.10
C PRO A 68 2.51 8.05 9.79
N LEU A 69 1.55 7.24 10.23
CA LEU A 69 1.73 6.17 11.24
C LEU A 69 2.85 5.12 10.99
N PHE A 70 3.41 4.99 9.77
CA PHE A 70 4.40 3.94 9.47
C PHE A 70 5.17 4.12 8.14
N MET A 71 5.02 5.26 7.45
CA MET A 71 5.47 5.44 6.06
C MET A 71 6.70 6.34 5.95
N SER A 72 7.63 6.35 6.91
CA SER A 72 8.85 7.16 6.78
C SER A 72 10.01 6.40 6.14
N LYS A 73 10.18 5.12 6.48
CA LYS A 73 11.31 4.33 5.99
C LYS A 73 11.03 3.80 4.58
N PRO A 74 11.93 4.04 3.60
CA PRO A 74 11.81 3.42 2.29
C PRO A 74 11.91 1.90 2.41
N VAL A 75 11.35 1.19 1.43
CA VAL A 75 11.53 -0.26 1.31
C VAL A 75 13.01 -0.52 1.03
N ALA A 76 13.74 -1.00 2.03
CA ALA A 76 15.17 -1.28 1.93
C ALA A 76 15.50 -2.72 2.36
N GLY A 77 16.64 -3.21 1.87
CA GLY A 77 17.18 -4.51 2.26
C GLY A 77 16.50 -5.69 1.56
N ARG A 78 15.64 -6.43 2.27
CA ARG A 78 15.11 -7.74 1.84
C ARG A 78 14.24 -7.70 0.57
N TYR A 79 13.54 -6.59 0.32
CA TYR A 79 12.55 -6.49 -0.75
C TYR A 79 13.12 -5.76 -1.98
N LEU A 80 12.60 -6.10 -3.16
CA LEU A 80 12.91 -5.39 -4.40
C LEU A 80 12.25 -4.00 -4.39
N SER A 81 13.08 -2.99 -4.63
CA SER A 81 12.69 -1.62 -4.93
C SER A 81 12.02 -1.50 -6.30
N PHE A 82 11.41 -0.34 -6.58
CA PHE A 82 10.81 -0.10 -7.88
C PHE A 82 11.85 -0.06 -9.01
N ALA A 83 12.99 0.60 -8.79
CA ALA A 83 14.09 0.67 -9.76
C ALA A 83 14.61 -0.73 -10.13
N GLU A 84 14.77 -1.63 -9.16
CA GLU A 84 15.16 -3.01 -9.44
C GLU A 84 14.11 -3.77 -10.28
N ARG A 85 12.82 -3.47 -10.10
CA ARG A 85 11.75 -4.07 -10.94
C ARG A 85 11.77 -3.52 -12.35
N GLU A 86 12.08 -2.24 -12.53
CA GLU A 86 12.27 -1.65 -13.86
C GLU A 86 13.44 -2.31 -14.57
N GLU A 87 14.56 -2.49 -13.88
CA GLU A 87 15.74 -3.18 -14.42
C GLU A 87 15.42 -4.64 -14.80
N ILE A 88 14.72 -5.39 -13.95
CA ILE A 88 14.23 -6.74 -14.28
C ILE A 88 13.37 -6.73 -15.54
N ALA A 89 12.50 -5.72 -15.70
CA ALA A 89 11.63 -5.63 -16.88
C ALA A 89 12.44 -5.39 -18.16
N LEU A 90 13.41 -4.48 -18.13
CA LEU A 90 14.28 -4.19 -19.28
C LEU A 90 15.11 -5.41 -19.68
N LEU A 91 15.81 -6.02 -18.72
CA LEU A 91 16.66 -7.19 -18.98
C LEU A 91 15.84 -8.41 -19.41
N SER A 92 14.62 -8.57 -18.88
CA SER A 92 13.72 -9.64 -19.33
C SER A 92 13.26 -9.47 -20.77
N VAL A 93 13.04 -8.23 -21.24
CA VAL A 93 12.67 -7.96 -22.65
C VAL A 93 13.86 -8.19 -23.58
N GLN A 94 15.09 -7.95 -23.11
CA GLN A 94 16.32 -8.31 -23.83
C GLN A 94 16.57 -9.82 -23.91
N GLY A 95 15.75 -10.64 -23.25
CA GLY A 95 15.85 -12.10 -23.28
C GLY A 95 16.87 -12.70 -22.32
N LEU A 96 17.41 -11.93 -21.37
CA LEU A 96 18.38 -12.44 -20.40
C LEU A 96 17.74 -13.45 -19.45
N GLY A 97 18.53 -14.45 -19.05
CA GLY A 97 18.09 -15.48 -18.10
C GLY A 97 18.02 -14.97 -16.66
N VAL A 98 17.20 -15.62 -15.82
CA VAL A 98 17.03 -15.28 -14.39
C VAL A 98 18.34 -15.09 -13.63
N ARG A 99 19.34 -15.96 -13.88
CA ARG A 99 20.65 -15.91 -13.21
C ARG A 99 21.47 -14.68 -13.64
N GLU A 100 21.36 -14.28 -14.90
CA GLU A 100 22.06 -13.11 -15.43
C GLU A 100 21.43 -11.83 -14.92
N ILE A 101 20.10 -11.74 -14.97
CA ILE A 101 19.34 -10.62 -14.40
C ILE A 101 19.72 -10.45 -12.92
N ALA A 102 19.73 -11.55 -12.16
CA ALA A 102 20.09 -11.53 -10.74
C ALA A 102 21.51 -11.00 -10.49
N ARG A 103 22.47 -11.33 -11.37
CA ARG A 103 23.84 -10.83 -11.30
C ARG A 103 23.90 -9.32 -11.57
N HIS A 104 23.15 -8.81 -12.55
CA HIS A 104 23.11 -7.38 -12.89
C HIS A 104 22.57 -6.54 -11.74
N ILE A 105 21.51 -6.99 -11.07
CA ILE A 105 20.88 -6.25 -9.96
C ILE A 105 21.47 -6.59 -8.58
N GLY A 106 22.49 -7.46 -8.51
CA GLY A 106 23.10 -7.87 -7.23
C GLY A 106 22.17 -8.62 -6.28
N ARG A 107 21.27 -9.46 -6.81
CA ARG A 107 20.29 -10.24 -6.02
C ARG A 107 20.44 -11.74 -6.21
N SER A 108 19.76 -12.52 -5.38
CA SER A 108 19.71 -13.98 -5.57
C SER A 108 18.86 -14.33 -6.80
N PRO A 109 19.25 -15.35 -7.60
CA PRO A 109 18.42 -15.86 -8.69
C PRO A 109 17.02 -16.29 -8.22
N SER A 110 16.92 -16.80 -6.99
CA SER A 110 15.63 -17.19 -6.41
C SER A 110 14.69 -16.00 -6.20
N THR A 111 15.23 -14.80 -5.93
CA THR A 111 14.45 -13.56 -5.79
C THR A 111 13.85 -13.18 -7.14
N VAL A 112 14.67 -13.15 -8.19
CA VAL A 112 14.24 -12.80 -9.56
C VAL A 112 13.23 -13.82 -10.10
N SER A 113 13.47 -15.11 -9.89
CA SER A 113 12.52 -16.16 -10.28
C SER A 113 11.17 -15.97 -9.60
N ARG A 114 11.15 -15.84 -8.27
CA ARG A 114 9.91 -15.65 -7.50
C ARG A 114 9.16 -14.40 -7.93
N GLU A 115 9.89 -13.35 -8.27
CA GLU A 115 9.37 -12.08 -8.75
C GLU A 115 8.64 -12.24 -10.09
N LEU A 116 9.34 -12.77 -11.11
CA LEU A 116 8.79 -13.00 -12.43
C LEU A 116 7.58 -13.95 -12.40
N THR A 117 7.60 -14.97 -11.54
CA THR A 117 6.49 -15.91 -11.39
C THR A 117 5.29 -15.30 -10.67
N ARG A 118 5.47 -14.68 -9.50
CA ARG A 118 4.35 -14.25 -8.65
C ARG A 118 3.75 -12.92 -9.08
N ASN A 119 4.57 -11.99 -9.56
CA ASN A 119 4.18 -10.60 -9.80
C ASN A 119 3.98 -10.24 -11.28
N ALA A 120 4.22 -11.16 -12.22
CA ALA A 120 3.88 -10.95 -13.63
C ALA A 120 2.41 -10.55 -13.82
N ALA A 121 2.16 -9.59 -14.70
CA ALA A 121 0.82 -9.19 -15.09
C ALA A 121 0.12 -10.36 -15.78
N THR A 122 -1.17 -10.51 -15.52
CA THR A 122 -1.98 -11.62 -16.05
C THR A 122 -3.13 -10.99 -16.81
N ARG A 123 -2.82 -10.28 -17.90
CA ARG A 123 -3.81 -9.64 -18.76
C ARG A 123 -3.93 -10.45 -20.03
N ASN A 124 -5.16 -10.66 -20.51
CA ASN A 124 -5.47 -11.39 -21.74
C ASN A 124 -4.94 -12.84 -21.79
N GLY A 125 -4.66 -13.45 -20.63
CA GLY A 125 -4.12 -14.81 -20.55
C GLY A 125 -2.62 -14.93 -20.84
N CYS A 126 -1.90 -13.83 -21.09
CA CYS A 126 -0.43 -13.81 -21.20
C CYS A 126 0.22 -13.38 -19.87
N LEU A 127 1.42 -13.92 -19.60
CA LEU A 127 2.28 -13.44 -18.53
C LEU A 127 3.23 -12.40 -19.09
N GLU A 128 2.86 -11.14 -18.97
CA GLU A 128 3.75 -10.02 -19.29
C GLU A 128 4.33 -9.47 -17.99
N TYR A 129 5.64 -9.30 -17.92
CA TYR A 129 6.25 -8.63 -16.78
C TYR A 129 6.26 -7.11 -17.00
N ARG A 130 5.57 -6.37 -16.12
CA ARG A 130 5.56 -4.90 -16.09
C ARG A 130 5.89 -4.44 -14.68
N ALA A 131 6.92 -3.61 -14.53
CA ALA A 131 7.42 -3.16 -13.23
C ALA A 131 6.34 -2.48 -12.37
N SER A 132 5.52 -1.59 -12.95
CA SER A 132 4.43 -0.88 -12.26
C SER A 132 3.35 -1.82 -11.72
N VAL A 133 2.96 -2.83 -12.52
CA VAL A 133 1.99 -3.85 -12.10
C VAL A 133 2.58 -4.74 -11.02
N ALA A 134 3.85 -5.16 -11.20
CA ALA A 134 4.56 -5.99 -10.24
C ALA A 134 4.70 -5.29 -8.88
N GLN A 135 5.04 -4.00 -8.89
CA GLN A 135 5.10 -3.17 -7.69
C GLN A 135 3.74 -3.10 -6.99
N TRP A 136 2.67 -2.79 -7.73
CA TRP A 136 1.32 -2.75 -7.17
C TRP A 136 0.89 -4.09 -6.56
N LYS A 137 1.21 -5.22 -7.22
CA LYS A 137 0.95 -6.56 -6.66
C LYS A 137 1.74 -6.81 -5.40
N ALA A 138 3.04 -6.51 -5.39
CA ALA A 138 3.88 -6.65 -4.22
C ALA A 138 3.34 -5.82 -3.04
N GLU A 139 2.94 -4.58 -3.29
CA GLU A 139 2.31 -3.72 -2.28
C GLU A 139 0.97 -4.27 -1.81
N ARG A 140 0.15 -4.85 -2.70
CA ARG A 140 -1.14 -5.45 -2.31
C ARG A 140 -0.94 -6.70 -1.46
N PHE A 141 -0.01 -7.58 -1.83
CA PHE A 141 0.31 -8.78 -1.04
C PHE A 141 0.99 -8.48 0.28
N ALA A 142 1.73 -7.37 0.38
CA ALA A 142 2.30 -6.91 1.64
C ALA A 142 1.23 -6.43 2.64
N LYS A 143 -0.01 -6.15 2.19
CA LYS A 143 -1.11 -5.85 3.12
C LYS A 143 -1.46 -7.11 3.90
N ARG A 144 -1.39 -7.01 5.23
CA ARG A 144 -1.92 -8.02 6.14
C ARG A 144 -3.17 -7.46 6.82
N PRO A 145 -4.32 -7.45 6.13
CA PRO A 145 -5.55 -6.92 6.72
C PRO A 145 -5.87 -7.76 7.97
N LYS A 146 -6.01 -7.08 9.09
CA LYS A 146 -6.58 -7.65 10.31
C LYS A 146 -7.97 -7.04 10.49
N PRO A 147 -8.96 -7.80 10.96
CA PRO A 147 -10.22 -7.20 11.32
C PRO A 147 -9.97 -6.09 12.36
N ALA A 148 -10.62 -4.94 12.19
CA ALA A 148 -10.44 -3.82 13.11
C ALA A 148 -10.91 -4.22 14.51
N LYS A 149 -10.18 -3.81 15.56
CA LYS A 149 -10.50 -4.19 16.95
C LYS A 149 -11.95 -3.84 17.33
N LEU A 150 -12.45 -2.69 16.88
CA LEU A 150 -13.80 -2.23 17.14
C LEU A 150 -14.88 -2.97 16.32
N ALA A 151 -14.50 -3.60 15.20
CA ALA A 151 -15.42 -4.43 14.43
C ALA A 151 -15.67 -5.79 15.11
N THR A 152 -14.67 -6.31 15.82
CA THR A 152 -14.75 -7.63 16.48
C THR A 152 -15.10 -7.57 17.96
N ASN A 153 -14.91 -6.42 18.62
CA ASN A 153 -15.18 -6.26 20.05
C ASN A 153 -16.24 -5.17 20.28
N ALA A 154 -17.48 -5.62 20.54
CA ALA A 154 -18.63 -4.74 20.74
C ALA A 154 -18.50 -3.87 22.00
N SER A 155 -18.03 -4.43 23.12
CA SER A 155 -17.83 -3.68 24.37
C SER A 155 -16.81 -2.56 24.23
N LEU A 156 -15.68 -2.84 23.56
CA LEU A 156 -14.67 -1.83 23.27
C LEU A 156 -15.20 -0.75 22.33
N ARG A 157 -15.99 -1.14 21.32
CA ARG A 157 -16.63 -0.19 20.40
C ARG A 157 -17.55 0.77 21.15
N GLN A 158 -18.42 0.24 22.01
CA GLN A 158 -19.31 1.05 22.84
C GLN A 158 -18.54 2.00 23.74
N TYR A 159 -17.52 1.50 24.45
CA TYR A 159 -16.67 2.33 25.29
C TYR A 159 -16.01 3.48 24.52
N VAL A 160 -15.44 3.21 23.34
CA VAL A 160 -14.82 4.25 22.51
C VAL A 160 -15.85 5.27 22.02
N GLN A 161 -17.04 4.83 21.61
CA GLN A 161 -18.12 5.73 21.18
C GLN A 161 -18.57 6.66 22.31
N GLU A 162 -18.84 6.12 23.50
CA GLU A 162 -19.23 6.92 24.67
C GLU A 162 -18.18 7.99 25.01
N ARG A 163 -16.90 7.63 25.00
CA ARG A 163 -15.81 8.59 25.27
C ARG A 163 -15.68 9.64 24.17
N LEU A 164 -15.82 9.25 22.90
CA LEU A 164 -15.82 10.19 21.79
C LEU A 164 -17.03 11.12 21.83
N GLU A 165 -18.19 10.65 22.29
CA GLU A 165 -19.40 11.44 22.55
C GLU A 165 -19.29 12.38 23.75
N GLY A 166 -18.19 12.32 24.51
CA GLY A 166 -17.98 13.14 25.71
C GLY A 166 -18.66 12.59 26.97
N LYS A 167 -19.19 11.36 26.93
CA LYS A 167 -19.74 10.65 28.09
C LYS A 167 -18.59 10.03 28.88
N VAL A 168 -17.95 10.85 29.71
CA VAL A 168 -16.81 10.44 30.52
C VAL A 168 -17.31 10.12 31.93
N ARG A 169 -17.10 8.90 32.43
CA ARG A 169 -17.34 8.56 33.84
C ARG A 169 -16.05 8.63 34.65
N ASP A 170 -16.14 9.13 35.88
CA ASP A 170 -15.07 9.11 36.88
C ASP A 170 -14.86 7.69 37.49
N ALA A 171 -13.89 7.54 38.38
CA ALA A 171 -13.62 6.26 39.05
C ALA A 171 -14.78 5.76 39.93
N ASN A 172 -15.71 6.64 40.29
CA ASN A 172 -16.89 6.36 41.11
C ASN A 172 -18.17 6.20 40.26
N GLY A 173 -18.05 6.22 38.93
CA GLY A 173 -19.18 6.08 38.00
C GLY A 173 -20.01 7.34 37.75
N ARG A 174 -19.63 8.51 38.30
CA ARG A 174 -20.30 9.79 38.03
C ARG A 174 -19.94 10.31 36.64
N GLU A 175 -20.93 10.87 35.95
CA GLU A 175 -20.72 11.53 34.66
C GLU A 175 -19.97 12.85 34.85
N ILE A 176 -18.85 12.99 34.15
CA ILE A 176 -18.06 14.20 34.00
C ILE A 176 -18.36 14.75 32.60
N ALA A 177 -18.59 16.06 32.52
CA ALA A 177 -18.67 16.75 31.24
C ALA A 177 -17.35 16.58 30.47
N GLY A 178 -17.39 15.84 29.36
CA GLY A 178 -16.25 15.70 28.46
C GLY A 178 -15.88 17.02 27.77
N PRO A 179 -14.72 17.08 27.11
CA PRO A 179 -14.34 18.25 26.31
C PRO A 179 -15.41 18.54 25.25
N ARG A 180 -15.78 19.81 25.13
CA ARG A 180 -16.79 20.26 24.16
C ARG A 180 -16.29 19.93 22.76
N GLN A 181 -16.98 19.01 22.10
CA GLN A 181 -16.61 18.62 20.73
C GLN A 181 -16.77 19.83 19.80
N ALA A 182 -15.75 20.09 18.99
CA ALA A 182 -15.91 20.98 17.86
C ALA A 182 -16.89 20.34 16.84
N PRO A 183 -17.73 21.13 16.17
CA PRO A 183 -18.57 20.62 15.10
C PRO A 183 -17.68 19.94 14.04
N PHE A 184 -18.07 18.73 13.63
CA PHE A 184 -17.36 17.98 12.59
C PHE A 184 -17.30 18.81 11.30
N LYS A 185 -16.09 19.21 10.92
CA LYS A 185 -15.80 19.80 9.60
C LYS A 185 -15.33 18.64 8.72
N GLY A 186 -16.14 18.25 7.73
CA GLY A 186 -15.93 17.06 6.89
C GLY A 186 -14.61 16.99 6.13
#